data_AF-A0A1A8U4R6-F1
#
_entry.id   AF-A0A1A8U4R6-F1
#
_cell.length_a   1.000
_cell.length_b   1.000
_cell.length_c   1.000
_cell.angle_alpha   90.00
_cell.angle_beta   90.00
_cell.angle_gamma   90.00
#
_symmetry.space_group_name_H-M   'P 1'
#
loop_
_entity.id
_entity.type
_entity.pdbx_description
1 polymer ?
#
loop_
_entity_poly.entity_id
_entity_poly.type
_entity_poly.pdbx_seq_one_letter_code
_entity_poly.pdbx_strand_id
1 'polypeptide(L)'
;MAAYTKGLNECLGSLRLCRNLQLHNERFLSSSACLHADNQPTKFVPPSKPVVVDKTQTVASVRKFLSPEFIPPRQRTDPLKFFIERKDMIRRRKVLNIPEFYVGSILAVTMADPNASGKANRFVGICVQRGGKGLGATFILRNIINSQGVEICYELYSPRVQKIEVLKLEKRLDDNLMYLRDALPEYSTVDPEMKPVPFSPAGEVPVNKLKVKMRPKPWSKHWERPTFNIQGIRFDLCMTPRQTEFVQKKYGQPWVEYDMLKEYDTSELEVKILKEVQQELSK
;
A
#
# COMPACT_ATOMS: atom_id res chain seq x y z
N MET A 1 19.89 -2.77 -76.22
CA MET A 1 20.99 -3.67 -75.81
C MET A 1 20.40 -4.91 -75.17
N ALA A 2 20.17 -5.95 -76.00
CA ALA A 2 19.86 -7.33 -75.61
C ALA A 2 21.13 -7.99 -75.00
N ALA A 3 21.23 -9.20 -74.43
CA ALA A 3 20.43 -10.40 -74.17
C ALA A 3 21.24 -11.17 -73.08
N TYR A 4 20.64 -11.88 -72.12
CA TYR A 4 20.40 -13.33 -72.11
C TYR A 4 21.60 -14.28 -72.39
N THR A 5 21.69 -15.36 -71.59
CA THR A 5 22.26 -16.74 -71.77
C THR A 5 23.22 -17.11 -70.60
N LYS A 6 23.01 -18.17 -69.79
CA LYS A 6 22.85 -19.64 -69.94
C LYS A 6 24.12 -20.41 -70.36
N GLY A 7 24.44 -21.46 -69.57
CA GLY A 7 25.21 -22.66 -69.95
C GLY A 7 26.49 -22.85 -69.12
N LEU A 8 26.55 -23.73 -68.12
CA LEU A 8 26.61 -25.21 -68.09
C LEU A 8 28.01 -25.82 -68.35
N ASN A 9 28.42 -26.69 -67.41
CA ASN A 9 29.26 -27.90 -67.53
C ASN A 9 30.78 -27.69 -67.73
N GLU A 10 31.71 -28.51 -67.20
CA GLU A 10 31.70 -29.82 -66.54
C GLU A 10 33.11 -30.12 -65.98
N CYS A 11 33.21 -31.03 -65.00
CA CYS A 11 34.29 -32.04 -64.78
C CYS A 11 35.77 -31.58 -64.56
N LEU A 12 36.60 -32.13 -63.68
CA LEU A 12 36.76 -33.45 -63.03
C LEU A 12 37.38 -33.23 -61.62
N GLY A 13 37.04 -34.01 -60.60
CA GLY A 13 37.73 -35.27 -60.26
C GLY A 13 39.03 -35.00 -59.49
N SER A 14 39.05 -35.05 -58.16
CA SER A 14 39.25 -36.26 -57.34
C SER A 14 40.61 -36.17 -56.63
N LEU A 15 40.62 -36.14 -55.30
CA LEU A 15 41.11 -37.24 -54.47
C LEU A 15 41.20 -36.81 -53.00
N ARG A 16 40.73 -37.73 -52.18
CA ARG A 16 40.75 -37.76 -50.72
C ARG A 16 42.18 -37.62 -50.19
N LEU A 17 42.34 -37.01 -49.02
CA LEU A 17 43.09 -37.62 -47.93
C LEU A 17 42.68 -37.04 -46.58
N CYS A 18 42.53 -37.97 -45.65
CA CYS A 18 41.92 -37.86 -44.33
C CYS A 18 42.75 -37.05 -43.33
N ARG A 19 42.09 -36.51 -42.30
CA ARG A 19 42.31 -36.74 -40.85
C ARG A 19 41.67 -35.57 -40.07
N ASN A 20 40.53 -35.79 -39.42
CA ASN A 20 40.38 -36.32 -38.05
C ASN A 20 41.09 -35.48 -36.99
N LEU A 21 40.30 -34.73 -36.22
CA LEU A 21 40.46 -34.65 -34.77
C LEU A 21 39.08 -34.47 -34.13
N GLN A 22 38.75 -35.48 -33.32
CA GLN A 22 37.52 -35.67 -32.57
C GLN A 22 37.31 -34.57 -31.54
N LEU A 23 36.08 -34.07 -31.41
CA LEU A 23 35.50 -33.87 -30.10
C LEU A 23 34.21 -34.67 -30.02
N HIS A 24 34.24 -35.60 -29.07
CA HIS A 24 33.26 -36.64 -28.83
C HIS A 24 31.88 -36.06 -28.49
N ASN A 25 30.86 -36.57 -29.19
CA ASN A 25 29.48 -36.55 -28.72
C ASN A 25 29.38 -37.42 -27.46
N GLU A 26 29.42 -36.82 -26.29
CA GLU A 26 28.96 -37.46 -25.06
C GLU A 26 27.45 -37.24 -24.95
N ARG A 27 26.72 -38.21 -25.50
CA ARG A 27 25.31 -38.45 -25.19
C ARG A 27 25.20 -38.61 -23.68
N PHE A 28 24.62 -37.64 -22.98
CA PHE A 28 24.23 -37.85 -21.59
C PHE A 28 23.16 -38.93 -21.54
N LEU A 29 23.60 -40.11 -21.09
CA LEU A 29 22.81 -41.26 -20.73
C LEU A 29 21.79 -40.83 -19.68
N SER A 30 20.51 -40.92 -20.02
CA SER A 30 19.44 -40.99 -19.03
C SER A 30 19.58 -42.34 -18.33
N SER A 31 20.25 -42.34 -17.18
CA SER A 31 20.23 -43.47 -16.25
C SER A 31 18.92 -43.40 -15.47
N SER A 32 17.89 -44.06 -15.97
CA SER A 32 16.74 -44.46 -15.16
C SER A 32 17.23 -45.51 -14.16
N ALA A 33 17.68 -45.07 -12.99
CA ALA A 33 17.85 -45.96 -11.85
C ALA A 33 16.47 -46.39 -11.36
N CYS A 34 16.10 -47.62 -11.69
CA CYS A 34 14.90 -48.28 -11.20
C CYS A 34 15.07 -48.57 -9.70
N LEU A 35 14.76 -47.60 -8.84
CA LEU A 35 14.52 -47.88 -7.43
C LEU A 35 13.17 -48.59 -7.32
N HIS A 36 13.18 -49.83 -6.83
CA HIS A 36 12.01 -50.43 -6.21
C HIS A 36 11.65 -49.62 -4.97
N ALA A 37 10.61 -48.79 -5.06
CA ALA A 37 9.98 -48.15 -3.91
C ALA A 37 8.52 -47.84 -4.28
N ASP A 38 7.60 -48.53 -3.61
CA ASP A 38 6.15 -48.28 -3.47
C ASP A 38 5.41 -47.55 -4.60
N ASN A 39 4.47 -48.26 -5.23
CA ASN A 39 3.54 -47.81 -6.29
C ASN A 39 2.54 -46.73 -5.83
N GLN A 40 3.00 -45.60 -5.30
CA GLN A 40 2.20 -44.38 -5.20
C GLN A 40 2.80 -43.30 -6.10
N PRO A 41 2.01 -42.67 -7.00
CA PRO A 41 2.49 -41.54 -7.78
C PRO A 41 2.97 -40.46 -6.79
N THR A 42 4.21 -40.01 -6.94
CA THR A 42 4.75 -38.94 -6.10
C THR A 42 3.82 -37.73 -6.20
N LYS A 43 3.19 -37.37 -5.08
CA LYS A 43 2.23 -36.27 -5.03
C LYS A 43 2.97 -34.98 -5.36
N PHE A 44 2.52 -34.24 -6.38
CA PHE A 44 3.10 -32.94 -6.74
C PHE A 44 3.17 -32.04 -5.50
N VAL A 45 4.40 -31.66 -5.11
CA VAL A 45 4.63 -30.68 -4.06
C VAL A 45 4.73 -29.31 -4.72
N PRO A 46 3.83 -28.37 -4.42
CA PRO A 46 3.89 -27.04 -5.02
C PRO A 46 5.21 -26.36 -4.62
N PRO A 47 5.91 -25.69 -5.56
CA PRO A 47 7.15 -25.01 -5.26
C PRO A 47 6.91 -23.88 -4.26
N SER A 48 7.85 -23.66 -3.35
CA SER A 48 7.85 -22.48 -2.48
C SER A 48 7.94 -21.21 -3.32
N LYS A 49 7.22 -20.15 -2.93
CA LYS A 49 7.27 -18.86 -3.62
C LYS A 49 8.71 -18.33 -3.68
N PRO A 50 9.23 -17.93 -4.85
CA PRO A 50 10.58 -17.41 -4.96
C PRO A 50 10.70 -16.08 -4.20
N VAL A 51 11.74 -15.95 -3.38
CA VAL A 51 12.12 -14.69 -2.74
C VAL A 51 13.12 -13.98 -3.65
N VAL A 52 12.64 -12.99 -4.40
CA VAL A 52 13.49 -12.18 -5.28
C VAL A 52 14.12 -11.06 -4.43
N VAL A 53 15.45 -11.09 -4.27
CA VAL A 53 16.22 -10.04 -3.61
C VAL A 53 17.18 -9.45 -4.63
N ASP A 54 16.91 -8.22 -5.05
CA ASP A 54 17.79 -7.48 -5.95
C ASP A 54 19.01 -6.98 -5.18
N LYS A 55 20.11 -7.74 -5.22
CA LYS A 55 21.37 -7.39 -4.54
C LYS A 55 22.07 -6.15 -5.11
N THR A 56 21.65 -5.69 -6.29
CA THR A 56 22.16 -4.48 -6.96
C THR A 56 21.60 -3.20 -6.39
N GLN A 57 20.43 -3.26 -5.74
CA GLN A 57 19.91 -2.14 -4.98
C GLN A 57 20.82 -2.02 -3.74
N THR A 58 21.59 -0.94 -3.66
CA THR A 58 22.28 -0.57 -2.41
C THR A 58 21.28 -0.71 -1.29
N VAL A 59 21.66 -1.42 -0.20
CA VAL A 59 20.81 -1.74 0.96
C VAL A 59 19.97 -0.51 1.31
N ALA A 60 18.78 -0.43 0.71
CA ALA A 60 17.94 0.74 0.83
C ALA A 60 17.63 0.80 2.31
N SER A 61 18.00 1.92 2.93
CA SER A 61 17.89 2.11 4.37
C SER A 61 16.52 1.60 4.81
N VAL A 62 16.50 0.51 5.57
CA VAL A 62 15.23 -0.14 5.97
C VAL A 62 14.36 0.95 6.57
N ARG A 63 13.26 1.25 5.86
CA ARG A 63 12.43 2.40 6.17
C ARG A 63 11.86 2.23 7.58
N LYS A 64 12.20 3.14 8.47
CA LYS A 64 11.65 3.17 9.83
C LYS A 64 10.26 3.78 9.76
N PHE A 65 9.23 2.98 9.98
CA PHE A 65 7.85 3.45 10.06
C PHE A 65 7.42 3.54 11.53
N LEU A 66 7.03 4.75 11.96
CA LEU A 66 6.31 4.96 13.21
C LEU A 66 4.83 5.25 12.90
N SER A 67 3.93 4.56 13.58
CA SER A 67 2.49 4.80 13.39
C SER A 67 2.07 6.13 14.04
N PRO A 68 1.25 6.98 13.37
CA PRO A 68 0.89 8.33 13.85
C PRO A 68 0.24 8.42 15.24
N GLU A 69 -0.38 7.35 15.72
CA GLU A 69 -1.05 7.28 17.01
C GLU A 69 -0.08 7.23 18.21
N PHE A 70 1.17 6.83 17.98
CA PHE A 70 2.19 6.82 19.03
C PHE A 70 2.69 8.22 19.37
N ILE A 71 2.60 9.16 18.44
CA ILE A 71 3.04 10.54 18.61
C ILE A 71 1.97 11.29 19.44
N PRO A 72 2.26 11.70 20.69
CA PRO A 72 1.29 12.38 21.53
C PRO A 72 0.93 13.75 20.97
N PRO A 73 -0.26 14.30 21.28
CA PRO A 73 -0.59 15.67 20.92
C PRO A 73 0.19 16.67 21.78
N ARG A 74 0.37 17.90 21.28
CA ARG A 74 0.94 19.02 22.04
C ARG A 74 0.03 19.40 23.23
N GLN A 75 0.31 18.86 24.41
CA GLN A 75 -0.47 19.04 25.64
C GLN A 75 0.45 19.04 26.87
N ARG A 76 -0.09 19.45 28.03
CA ARG A 76 0.63 19.52 29.33
C ARG A 76 0.45 18.27 30.20
N THR A 77 0.01 17.16 29.60
CA THR A 77 -0.18 15.89 30.32
C THR A 77 1.16 15.29 30.72
N ASP A 78 1.20 14.64 31.88
CA ASP A 78 2.39 13.93 32.35
C ASP A 78 2.88 12.88 31.31
N PRO A 79 4.16 12.90 30.90
CA PRO A 79 4.76 11.89 30.04
C PRO A 79 4.54 10.43 30.50
N LEU A 80 4.41 10.19 31.80
CA LEU A 80 4.15 8.86 32.36
C LEU A 80 2.85 8.25 31.80
N LYS A 81 1.82 9.06 31.58
CA LYS A 81 0.54 8.62 30.98
C LYS A 81 0.77 8.03 29.59
N PHE A 82 1.55 8.71 28.75
CA PHE A 82 1.85 8.24 27.40
C PHE A 82 2.79 7.02 27.40
N PHE A 83 3.68 6.91 28.38
CA PHE A 83 4.52 5.71 28.54
C PHE A 83 3.67 4.47 28.85
N ILE A 84 2.77 4.56 29.84
CA ILE A 84 1.87 3.45 30.21
C ILE A 84 0.97 3.08 29.02
N GLU A 85 0.38 4.08 28.36
CA GLU A 85 -0.49 3.88 27.20
C GLU A 85 0.25 3.17 26.04
N ARG A 86 1.49 3.58 25.75
CA ARG A 86 2.31 2.94 24.70
C ARG A 86 2.67 1.50 25.05
N LYS A 87 2.98 1.21 26.32
CA LYS A 87 3.22 -0.16 26.79
C LYS A 87 2.03 -1.07 26.53
N ASP A 88 0.81 -0.59 26.80
CA ASP A 88 -0.42 -1.36 26.54
C ASP A 88 -0.71 -1.51 25.04
N MET A 89 -0.48 -0.46 24.24
CA MET A 89 -0.58 -0.53 22.77
C MET A 89 0.36 -1.60 22.19
N ILE A 90 1.61 -1.67 22.68
CA ILE A 90 2.59 -2.66 22.22
C ILE A 90 2.18 -4.06 22.65
N ARG A 91 1.69 -4.24 23.89
CA ARG A 91 1.13 -5.52 24.34
C ARG A 91 0.02 -6.00 23.42
N ARG A 92 -0.90 -5.12 23.00
CA ARG A 92 -1.96 -5.46 22.06
C ARG A 92 -1.42 -5.82 20.67
N ARG A 93 -0.40 -5.11 20.17
CA ARG A 93 0.25 -5.40 18.88
C ARG A 93 1.01 -6.73 18.83
N LYS A 94 1.46 -7.25 19.98
CA LYS A 94 2.02 -8.62 20.06
C LYS A 94 0.96 -9.69 19.77
N VAL A 95 -0.30 -9.41 20.11
CA VAL A 95 -1.44 -10.33 19.88
C VAL A 95 -2.06 -10.12 18.50
N LEU A 96 -2.24 -8.85 18.09
CA LEU A 96 -2.81 -8.49 16.79
C LEU A 96 -1.75 -7.83 15.91
N ASN A 97 -1.44 -8.43 14.77
CA ASN A 97 -0.58 -7.81 13.78
C ASN A 97 -1.29 -6.61 13.14
N ILE A 98 -0.80 -5.40 13.44
CA ILE A 98 -1.28 -4.15 12.85
C ILE A 98 -0.27 -3.73 11.76
N PRO A 99 -0.63 -3.83 10.47
CA PRO A 99 0.28 -3.50 9.38
C PRO A 99 0.46 -1.98 9.20
N GLU A 100 1.49 -1.59 8.45
CA GLU A 100 1.65 -0.21 7.96
C GLU A 100 0.57 0.10 6.92
N PHE A 101 -0.13 1.21 7.11
CA PHE A 101 -1.06 1.76 6.11
C PHE A 101 -1.22 3.27 6.24
N TYR A 102 -1.66 3.90 5.16
CA TYR A 102 -1.87 5.34 5.08
C TYR A 102 -3.30 5.66 4.68
N VAL A 103 -3.66 6.94 4.78
CA VAL A 103 -4.87 7.45 4.16
C VAL A 103 -4.75 7.30 2.65
N GLY A 104 -5.79 6.72 2.04
CA GLY A 104 -5.80 6.29 0.65
C GLY A 104 -5.52 4.80 0.42
N SER A 105 -4.96 4.09 1.40
CA SER A 105 -4.73 2.65 1.28
C SER A 105 -6.05 1.87 1.36
N ILE A 106 -6.12 0.72 0.69
CA ILE A 106 -7.29 -0.18 0.70
C ILE A 106 -7.05 -1.26 1.74
N LEU A 107 -7.96 -1.38 2.70
CA LEU A 107 -7.89 -2.33 3.81
C LEU A 107 -9.07 -3.30 3.78
N ALA A 108 -8.83 -4.51 4.27
CA ALA A 108 -9.86 -5.46 4.69
C ALA A 108 -9.75 -5.65 6.20
N VAL A 109 -10.83 -5.37 6.93
CA VAL A 109 -10.89 -5.53 8.38
C VAL A 109 -11.90 -6.60 8.72
N THR A 110 -11.46 -7.60 9.47
CA THR A 110 -12.32 -8.64 10.04
C THR A 110 -12.54 -8.35 11.52
N MET A 111 -13.79 -8.10 11.88
CA MET A 111 -14.23 -7.79 13.24
C MET A 111 -15.22 -8.84 13.75
N ALA A 112 -15.10 -9.22 15.02
CA ALA A 112 -16.05 -10.09 15.68
C ALA A 112 -17.36 -9.34 15.97
N ASP A 113 -18.47 -9.84 15.44
CA ASP A 113 -19.81 -9.31 15.66
C ASP A 113 -20.76 -10.43 16.11
N PRO A 114 -21.28 -10.41 17.35
CA PRO A 114 -22.18 -11.44 17.86
C PRO A 114 -23.44 -11.65 17.02
N ASN A 115 -23.91 -10.61 16.31
CA ASN A 115 -25.17 -10.64 15.58
C ASN A 115 -25.01 -11.08 14.11
N ALA A 116 -23.77 -11.18 13.62
CA ALA A 116 -23.49 -11.65 12.27
C ALA A 116 -23.61 -13.18 12.18
N SER A 117 -24.06 -13.70 11.03
CA SER A 117 -24.29 -15.13 10.80
C SER A 117 -23.05 -16.02 11.03
N GLY A 118 -21.85 -15.46 10.91
CA GLY A 118 -20.58 -16.14 11.19
C GLY A 118 -19.85 -15.66 12.43
N LYS A 119 -20.49 -14.86 13.30
CA LYS A 119 -19.88 -14.13 14.43
C LYS A 119 -18.70 -13.21 14.07
N ALA A 120 -18.43 -13.04 12.78
CA ALA A 120 -17.38 -12.23 12.21
C ALA A 120 -17.91 -11.52 10.97
N ASN A 121 -17.51 -10.27 10.81
CA ASN A 121 -17.85 -9.42 9.68
C ASN A 121 -16.55 -8.91 9.04
N ARG A 122 -16.44 -9.10 7.72
CA ARG A 122 -15.32 -8.61 6.92
C ARG A 122 -15.78 -7.43 6.08
N PHE A 123 -15.16 -6.28 6.27
CA PHE A 123 -15.42 -5.07 5.48
C PHE A 123 -14.18 -4.65 4.73
N VAL A 124 -14.34 -4.32 3.44
CA VAL A 124 -13.27 -3.83 2.58
C VAL A 124 -13.60 -2.41 2.17
N GLY A 125 -12.60 -1.52 2.23
CA GLY A 125 -12.77 -0.13 1.80
C GLY A 125 -11.47 0.66 1.78
N ILE A 126 -11.56 1.88 1.27
CA ILE A 126 -10.47 2.84 1.29
C ILE A 126 -10.40 3.52 2.67
N CYS A 127 -9.20 3.65 3.23
CA CYS A 127 -8.99 4.43 4.45
C CYS A 127 -9.08 5.92 4.14
N VAL A 128 -10.14 6.57 4.65
CA VAL A 128 -10.46 7.98 4.37
C VAL A 128 -9.76 8.92 5.33
N GLN A 129 -9.70 8.52 6.60
CA GLN A 129 -9.10 9.30 7.67
C GLN A 129 -8.52 8.36 8.72
N ARG A 130 -7.39 8.76 9.28
CA ARG A 130 -6.86 8.22 10.54
C ARG A 130 -6.96 9.31 11.60
N GLY A 131 -7.48 8.95 12.76
CA GLY A 131 -7.74 9.88 13.85
C GLY A 131 -7.42 9.26 15.20
N GLY A 132 -7.61 10.04 16.26
CA GLY A 132 -7.30 9.62 17.61
C GLY A 132 -5.79 9.48 17.87
N LYS A 133 -5.46 9.26 19.14
CA LYS A 133 -4.09 9.09 19.65
C LYS A 133 -4.10 8.02 20.72
N GLY A 134 -2.97 7.34 20.91
CA GLY A 134 -2.87 6.30 21.93
C GLY A 134 -3.78 5.09 21.67
N LEU A 135 -4.44 4.58 22.71
CA LEU A 135 -5.36 3.43 22.61
C LEU A 135 -6.64 3.76 21.84
N GLY A 136 -7.09 5.02 21.87
CA GLY A 136 -8.27 5.52 21.18
C GLY A 136 -8.04 5.84 19.69
N ALA A 137 -6.99 5.29 19.09
CA ALA A 137 -6.69 5.51 17.68
C ALA A 137 -7.74 4.84 16.78
N THR A 138 -8.27 5.61 15.84
CA THR A 138 -9.36 5.19 14.94
C THR A 138 -9.00 5.42 13.49
N PHE A 139 -9.69 4.71 12.60
CA PHE A 139 -9.63 4.95 11.17
C PHE A 139 -10.99 4.65 10.54
N ILE A 140 -11.32 5.41 9.49
CA ILE A 140 -12.60 5.29 8.81
C ILE A 140 -12.37 4.61 7.46
N LEU A 141 -13.06 3.50 7.25
CA LEU A 141 -13.13 2.83 5.96
C LEU A 141 -14.40 3.25 5.23
N ARG A 142 -14.27 3.60 3.96
CA ARG A 142 -15.39 3.91 3.07
C ARG A 142 -15.43 2.92 1.92
N ASN A 143 -16.61 2.45 1.57
CA ASN A 143 -16.86 1.71 0.35
C ASN A 143 -18.29 2.00 -0.15
N ILE A 144 -18.52 1.79 -1.44
CA ILE A 144 -19.86 1.80 -2.04
C ILE A 144 -20.25 0.36 -2.34
N ILE A 145 -21.24 -0.14 -1.60
CA ILE A 145 -21.76 -1.50 -1.72
C ILE A 145 -23.20 -1.37 -2.23
N ASN A 146 -23.52 -2.03 -3.33
CA ASN A 146 -24.86 -1.98 -3.95
C ASN A 146 -25.35 -0.53 -4.15
N SER A 147 -24.48 0.34 -4.67
CA SER A 147 -24.72 1.77 -4.89
C SER A 147 -24.99 2.61 -3.62
N GLN A 148 -24.87 2.02 -2.43
CA GLN A 148 -24.99 2.72 -1.15
C GLN A 148 -23.60 2.98 -0.56
N GLY A 149 -23.34 4.23 -0.18
CA GLY A 149 -22.11 4.60 0.52
C GLY A 149 -22.17 4.14 1.97
N VAL A 150 -21.23 3.29 2.37
CA VAL A 150 -21.08 2.77 3.73
C VAL A 150 -19.74 3.24 4.29
N GLU A 151 -19.78 3.75 5.52
CA GLU A 151 -18.57 4.12 6.26
C GLU A 151 -18.59 3.43 7.63
N ILE A 152 -17.46 2.83 7.99
CA ILE A 152 -17.28 2.19 9.30
C ILE A 152 -16.04 2.78 9.96
N CYS A 153 -16.22 3.28 11.18
CA CYS A 153 -15.13 3.72 12.04
C CYS A 153 -14.64 2.54 12.86
N TYR A 154 -13.38 2.16 12.69
CA TYR A 154 -12.73 1.10 13.45
C TYR A 154 -11.75 1.69 14.46
N GLU A 155 -11.73 1.12 15.64
CA GLU A 155 -10.69 1.33 16.66
C GLU A 155 -9.54 0.35 16.44
N LEU A 156 -8.31 0.85 16.32
CA LEU A 156 -7.13 0.02 16.03
C LEU A 156 -6.85 -1.03 17.10
N TYR A 157 -7.06 -0.67 18.37
CA TYR A 157 -6.72 -1.50 19.52
C TYR A 157 -7.90 -2.28 20.09
N SER A 158 -9.08 -2.22 19.46
CA SER A 158 -10.26 -2.91 19.94
C SER A 158 -10.04 -4.43 20.01
N PRO A 159 -10.50 -5.10 21.10
CA PRO A 159 -10.38 -6.55 21.22
C PRO A 159 -11.27 -7.30 20.21
N ARG A 160 -12.28 -6.64 19.64
CA ARG A 160 -13.15 -7.23 18.61
C ARG A 160 -12.47 -7.38 17.26
N VAL A 161 -11.39 -6.62 16.99
CA VAL A 161 -10.66 -6.72 15.73
C VAL A 161 -9.83 -8.01 15.74
N GLN A 162 -10.13 -8.88 14.77
CA GLN A 162 -9.45 -10.16 14.61
C GLN A 162 -8.26 -10.05 13.66
N LYS A 163 -8.45 -9.33 12.53
CA LYS A 163 -7.41 -9.20 11.50
C LYS A 163 -7.57 -7.89 10.74
N ILE A 164 -6.44 -7.24 10.44
CA ILE A 164 -6.35 -6.08 9.55
C ILE A 164 -5.42 -6.50 8.40
N GLU A 165 -5.96 -6.55 7.19
CA GLU A 165 -5.21 -6.86 5.97
C GLU A 165 -5.09 -5.61 5.11
N VAL A 166 -3.89 -5.35 4.59
CA VAL A 166 -3.67 -4.32 3.58
C VAL A 166 -3.79 -4.96 2.20
N LEU A 167 -4.84 -4.60 1.47
CA LEU A 167 -5.03 -5.10 0.10
C LEU A 167 -4.22 -4.28 -0.91
N LYS A 168 -4.15 -2.96 -0.71
CA LYS A 168 -3.35 -2.07 -1.54
C LYS A 168 -2.75 -0.97 -0.68
N LEU A 169 -1.42 -0.94 -0.60
CA LEU A 169 -0.69 0.12 0.09
C LEU A 169 -0.45 1.28 -0.87
N GLU A 170 -1.13 2.40 -0.64
CA GLU A 170 -0.94 3.64 -1.39
C GLU A 170 -1.17 4.86 -0.50
N LYS A 171 -0.47 5.95 -0.83
CA LYS A 171 -0.75 7.29 -0.29
C LYS A 171 -1.54 8.11 -1.30
N ARG A 172 -2.31 9.08 -0.81
CA ARG A 172 -2.91 10.14 -1.62
C ARG A 172 -2.16 11.46 -1.39
N LEU A 173 -2.54 12.48 -2.15
CA LEU A 173 -2.01 13.84 -1.98
C LEU A 173 -2.45 14.47 -0.65
N ASP A 174 -3.63 14.08 -0.18
CA ASP A 174 -4.23 14.64 1.04
C ASP A 174 -4.23 13.61 2.16
N ASP A 175 -4.04 14.08 3.39
CA ASP A 175 -4.12 13.26 4.61
C ASP A 175 -5.57 12.98 5.06
N ASN A 176 -6.56 13.63 4.44
CA ASN A 176 -7.96 13.47 4.76
C ASN A 176 -8.83 13.46 3.50
N LEU A 177 -9.44 12.31 3.20
CA LEU A 177 -10.23 12.08 1.99
C LEU A 177 -11.74 12.23 2.23
N MET A 178 -12.17 12.93 3.28
CA MET A 178 -13.61 13.07 3.61
C MET A 178 -14.43 13.71 2.48
N TYR A 179 -13.79 14.42 1.55
CA TYR A 179 -14.42 14.94 0.33
C TYR A 179 -14.92 13.85 -0.62
N LEU A 180 -14.50 12.58 -0.46
CA LEU A 180 -15.02 11.44 -1.23
C LEU A 180 -16.53 11.19 -1.00
N ARG A 181 -17.12 11.77 0.05
CA ARG A 181 -18.58 11.79 0.26
C ARG A 181 -19.33 12.57 -0.82
N ASP A 182 -18.73 13.67 -1.28
CA ASP A 182 -19.28 14.59 -2.27
C ASP A 182 -18.73 14.33 -3.69
N ALA A 183 -17.82 13.37 -3.82
CA ALA A 183 -17.24 12.95 -5.09
C ALA A 183 -18.15 12.00 -5.88
N LEU A 184 -17.78 11.75 -7.14
CA LEU A 184 -18.42 10.68 -7.91
C LEU A 184 -18.20 9.30 -7.24
N PRO A 185 -19.20 8.40 -7.28
CA PRO A 185 -19.12 7.07 -6.68
C PRO A 185 -17.87 6.27 -7.08
N GLU A 186 -17.46 6.37 -8.34
CA GLU A 186 -16.34 5.64 -8.94
C GLU A 186 -15.05 5.70 -8.11
N TYR A 187 -14.78 6.83 -7.45
CA TYR A 187 -13.56 7.01 -6.66
C TYR A 187 -13.60 6.35 -5.27
N SER A 188 -14.80 5.97 -4.80
CA SER A 188 -15.02 5.30 -3.51
C SER A 188 -15.37 3.83 -3.63
N THR A 189 -15.77 3.36 -4.81
CA THR A 189 -16.14 1.96 -5.05
C THR A 189 -14.90 1.08 -5.06
N VAL A 190 -14.87 0.10 -4.16
CA VAL A 190 -13.83 -0.92 -4.07
C VAL A 190 -14.48 -2.29 -4.07
N ASP A 191 -13.95 -3.19 -4.89
CA ASP A 191 -14.39 -4.58 -4.94
C ASP A 191 -14.13 -5.30 -3.59
N PRO A 192 -15.17 -5.81 -2.90
CA PRO A 192 -15.00 -6.58 -1.66
C PRO A 192 -14.15 -7.85 -1.80
N GLU A 193 -14.05 -8.41 -3.00
CA GLU A 193 -13.28 -9.63 -3.29
C GLU A 193 -11.87 -9.35 -3.82
N MET A 194 -11.44 -8.08 -3.81
CA MET A 194 -10.11 -7.68 -4.24
C MET A 194 -9.01 -8.47 -3.52
N LYS A 195 -8.10 -9.07 -4.30
CA LYS A 195 -6.92 -9.76 -3.78
C LYS A 195 -5.82 -8.77 -3.40
N PRO A 196 -4.98 -9.09 -2.39
CA PRO A 196 -3.89 -8.20 -1.98
C PRO A 196 -2.84 -8.08 -3.09
N VAL A 197 -2.50 -6.84 -3.43
CA VAL A 197 -1.45 -6.48 -4.38
C VAL A 197 -0.10 -6.58 -3.65
N PRO A 198 0.86 -7.38 -4.14
CA PRO A 198 2.17 -7.47 -3.51
C PRO A 198 2.90 -6.13 -3.61
N PHE A 199 3.50 -5.68 -2.51
CA PHE A 199 4.39 -4.51 -2.45
C PHE A 199 5.72 -4.89 -1.80
N SER A 200 6.80 -4.20 -2.18
CA SER A 200 8.11 -4.38 -1.56
C SER A 200 8.17 -3.59 -0.25
N PRO A 201 8.60 -4.21 0.87
CA PRO A 201 8.66 -3.53 2.17
C PRO A 201 9.81 -2.51 2.26
N ALA A 202 10.83 -2.63 1.41
CA ALA A 202 12.01 -1.76 1.44
C ALA A 202 11.83 -0.45 0.63
N GLY A 203 10.85 -0.40 -0.27
CA GLY A 203 10.65 0.75 -1.16
C GLY A 203 9.89 1.90 -0.49
N GLU A 204 9.96 3.07 -1.12
CA GLU A 204 9.05 4.17 -0.80
C GLU A 204 7.61 3.79 -1.13
N VAL A 205 6.66 4.21 -0.29
CA VAL A 205 5.25 3.92 -0.54
C VAL A 205 4.75 4.76 -1.73
N PRO A 206 4.13 4.14 -2.74
CA PRO A 206 3.68 4.85 -3.93
C PRO A 206 2.60 5.89 -3.58
N VAL A 207 2.77 7.10 -4.11
CA VAL A 207 1.81 8.20 -3.97
C VAL A 207 0.94 8.29 -5.22
N ASN A 208 -0.35 8.00 -5.06
CA ASN A 208 -1.34 8.13 -6.10
C ASN A 208 -1.78 9.59 -6.25
N LYS A 209 -1.35 10.23 -7.35
CA LYS A 209 -1.62 11.65 -7.68
C LYS A 209 -2.97 11.87 -8.38
N LEU A 210 -3.85 10.86 -8.42
CA LEU A 210 -5.16 10.97 -9.05
C LEU A 210 -5.99 12.07 -8.37
N LYS A 211 -6.47 13.02 -9.17
CA LYS A 211 -7.40 14.06 -8.74
C LYS A 211 -8.85 13.66 -9.02
N VAL A 212 -9.71 13.91 -8.05
CA VAL A 212 -11.11 13.48 -8.00
C VAL A 212 -12.03 14.53 -8.62
N LYS A 213 -13.06 14.06 -9.35
CA LYS A 213 -14.17 14.89 -9.84
C LYS A 213 -15.30 14.91 -8.79
N MET A 214 -15.75 16.12 -8.46
CA MET A 214 -16.83 16.34 -7.48
C MET A 214 -18.20 16.28 -8.16
N ARG A 215 -19.23 15.98 -7.37
CA ARG A 215 -20.64 16.18 -7.77
C ARG A 215 -20.95 17.67 -7.92
N PRO A 216 -22.04 18.06 -8.60
CA PRO A 216 -22.52 19.44 -8.53
C PRO A 216 -22.82 19.84 -7.08
N LYS A 217 -22.66 21.12 -6.77
CA LYS A 217 -23.00 21.71 -5.45
C LYS A 217 -24.51 21.55 -5.18
N PRO A 218 -24.97 21.50 -3.91
CA PRO A 218 -24.22 21.70 -2.67
C PRO A 218 -23.44 20.47 -2.20
N TRP A 219 -22.31 20.72 -1.53
CA TRP A 219 -21.47 19.70 -0.90
C TRP A 219 -21.66 19.70 0.62
N SER A 220 -21.23 18.61 1.28
CA SER A 220 -21.25 18.49 2.73
C SER A 220 -20.39 19.55 3.44
N LYS A 221 -19.28 19.98 2.83
CA LYS A 221 -18.41 21.04 3.34
C LYS A 221 -17.91 21.93 2.20
N HIS A 222 -17.43 23.11 2.58
CA HIS A 222 -16.76 24.04 1.69
C HIS A 222 -15.30 23.64 1.45
N TRP A 223 -15.12 22.54 0.73
CA TRP A 223 -13.79 21.98 0.41
C TRP A 223 -12.89 22.95 -0.34
N GLU A 224 -13.47 23.94 -1.02
CA GLU A 224 -12.76 25.02 -1.70
C GLU A 224 -11.97 25.96 -0.77
N ARG A 225 -12.22 25.92 0.54
CA ARG A 225 -11.57 26.84 1.48
C ARG A 225 -10.11 26.45 1.73
N PRO A 226 -9.17 27.41 1.73
CA PRO A 226 -7.75 27.16 2.01
C PRO A 226 -7.48 26.48 3.35
N THR A 227 -8.40 26.62 4.31
CA THR A 227 -8.34 25.97 5.63
C THR A 227 -8.20 24.45 5.57
N PHE A 228 -8.71 23.80 4.52
CA PHE A 228 -8.60 22.35 4.36
C PHE A 228 -7.32 21.92 3.63
N ASN A 229 -6.67 22.84 2.89
CA ASN A 229 -5.46 22.58 2.10
C ASN A 229 -5.55 21.32 1.21
N ILE A 230 -6.63 21.18 0.45
CA ILE A 230 -6.89 19.99 -0.40
C ILE A 230 -6.29 20.16 -1.79
N GLN A 231 -5.44 19.22 -2.20
CA GLN A 231 -4.79 19.15 -3.50
C GLN A 231 -5.42 18.08 -4.42
N GLY A 232 -6.13 17.11 -3.85
CA GLY A 232 -6.72 15.98 -4.56
C GLY A 232 -8.02 16.25 -5.31
N ILE A 233 -8.57 17.47 -5.29
CA ILE A 233 -9.81 17.82 -6.00
C ILE A 233 -9.49 18.57 -7.30
N ARG A 234 -10.21 18.25 -8.38
CA ARG A 234 -10.18 19.05 -9.63
C ARG A 234 -11.12 20.25 -9.55
N PHE A 235 -10.70 21.31 -8.87
CA PHE A 235 -11.50 22.54 -8.74
C PHE A 235 -11.80 23.22 -10.08
N ASP A 236 -10.91 23.08 -11.08
CA ASP A 236 -11.08 23.66 -12.42
C ASP A 236 -12.39 23.25 -13.12
N LEU A 237 -12.92 22.07 -12.78
CA LEU A 237 -14.14 21.53 -13.39
C LEU A 237 -15.42 21.99 -12.67
N CYS A 238 -15.33 22.42 -11.42
CA CYS A 238 -16.48 22.76 -10.58
C CYS A 238 -16.51 24.20 -10.09
N MET A 239 -15.46 24.98 -10.36
CA MET A 239 -15.34 26.40 -9.99
C MET A 239 -14.68 27.22 -11.09
N THR A 240 -15.10 28.47 -11.21
CA THR A 240 -14.46 29.43 -12.13
C THR A 240 -13.26 30.11 -11.47
N PRO A 241 -12.27 30.60 -12.24
CA PRO A 241 -11.12 31.34 -11.70
C PRO A 241 -11.50 32.53 -10.80
N ARG A 242 -12.57 33.24 -11.16
CA ARG A 242 -13.11 34.35 -10.34
C ARG A 242 -13.61 33.88 -8.98
N GLN A 243 -14.24 32.71 -8.92
CA GLN A 243 -14.72 32.14 -7.66
C GLN A 243 -13.55 31.66 -6.79
N THR A 244 -12.52 31.04 -7.39
CA THR A 244 -11.33 30.60 -6.65
C THR A 244 -10.56 31.79 -6.08
N GLU A 245 -10.38 32.86 -6.86
CA GLU A 245 -9.76 34.10 -6.39
C GLU A 245 -10.55 34.74 -5.25
N PHE A 246 -11.88 34.80 -5.37
CA PHE A 246 -12.74 35.32 -4.31
C PHE A 246 -12.60 34.53 -3.01
N VAL A 247 -12.60 33.19 -3.08
CA VAL A 247 -12.44 32.33 -1.92
C VAL A 247 -11.06 32.52 -1.28
N GLN A 248 -10.01 32.58 -2.10
CA GLN A 248 -8.64 32.84 -1.63
C GLN A 248 -8.54 34.20 -0.95
N LYS A 249 -9.10 35.27 -1.54
CA LYS A 249 -9.09 36.61 -0.96
C LYS A 249 -9.88 36.71 0.34
N LYS A 250 -11.00 36.00 0.44
CA LYS A 250 -11.90 36.06 1.59
C LYS A 250 -11.45 35.19 2.77
N TYR A 251 -10.91 34.01 2.50
CA TYR A 251 -10.60 33.00 3.52
C TYR A 251 -9.13 32.58 3.58
N GLY A 252 -8.28 33.12 2.71
CA GLY A 252 -6.85 32.85 2.72
C GLY A 252 -6.17 33.41 3.97
N GLN A 253 -5.29 32.61 4.56
CA GLN A 253 -4.51 32.97 5.74
C GLN A 253 -3.02 32.70 5.47
N PRO A 254 -2.35 33.49 4.60
CA PRO A 254 -0.98 33.24 4.18
C PRO A 254 0.03 33.28 5.34
N TRP A 255 -0.24 34.04 6.40
CA TRP A 255 0.61 34.10 7.58
C TRP A 255 0.69 32.79 8.38
N VAL A 256 -0.25 31.86 8.19
CA VAL A 256 -0.28 30.59 8.95
C VAL A 256 0.86 29.66 8.56
N GLU A 257 1.32 29.71 7.31
CA GLU A 257 2.48 28.93 6.84
C GLU A 257 3.78 29.38 7.51
N TYR A 258 3.87 30.67 7.86
CA TYR A 258 5.05 31.28 8.49
C TYR A 258 4.96 31.34 10.03
N ASP A 259 3.90 30.78 10.62
CA ASP A 259 3.71 30.76 12.08
C ASP A 259 4.49 29.60 12.71
N MET A 260 5.80 29.83 12.92
CA MET A 260 6.72 28.85 13.51
C MET A 260 6.30 28.42 14.93
N LEU A 261 5.53 29.23 15.68
CA LEU A 261 5.08 28.88 17.03
C LEU A 261 3.98 27.80 17.00
N LYS A 262 3.27 27.67 15.89
CA LYS A 262 2.24 26.65 15.69
C LYS A 262 2.84 25.28 15.38
N GLU A 263 4.05 25.23 14.83
CA GLU A 263 4.74 24.00 14.51
C GLU A 263 4.94 23.14 15.77
N TYR A 264 4.88 21.83 15.58
CA TYR A 264 5.08 20.85 16.65
C TYR A 264 6.23 19.92 16.25
N ASP A 265 7.44 20.27 16.71
CA ASP A 265 8.63 19.44 16.46
C ASP A 265 8.57 18.15 17.28
N THR A 266 8.41 17.02 16.58
CA THR A 266 8.34 15.69 17.14
C THR A 266 9.61 14.88 16.93
N SER A 267 10.65 15.44 16.30
CA SER A 267 11.86 14.70 15.90
C SER A 267 12.52 13.94 17.05
N GLU A 268 12.79 14.61 18.18
CA GLU A 268 13.35 13.98 19.37
C GLU A 268 12.40 12.94 19.99
N LEU A 269 11.10 13.26 20.02
CA LEU A 269 10.07 12.40 20.59
C LEU A 269 9.96 11.11 19.78
N GLU A 270 9.95 11.18 18.45
CA GLU A 270 9.89 10.04 17.56
C GLU A 270 11.09 9.11 17.74
N VAL A 271 12.30 9.66 17.87
CA VAL A 271 13.51 8.87 18.14
C VAL A 271 13.41 8.15 19.49
N LYS A 272 12.93 8.83 20.54
CA LYS A 272 12.72 8.26 21.88
C LYS A 272 11.66 7.14 21.84
N ILE A 273 10.51 7.40 21.21
CA ILE A 273 9.40 6.46 21.07
C ILE A 273 9.82 5.23 20.25
N LEU A 274 10.53 5.41 19.14
CA LEU A 274 11.00 4.31 18.30
C LEU A 274 11.92 3.35 19.07
N LYS A 275 12.86 3.89 19.87
CA LYS A 275 13.73 3.08 20.73
C LYS A 275 12.92 2.28 21.75
N GLU A 276 11.94 2.91 22.40
CA GLU A 276 11.05 2.24 23.36
C GLU A 276 10.22 1.12 22.70
N VAL A 277 9.62 1.39 21.55
CA VAL A 277 8.83 0.40 20.80
C VAL A 277 9.68 -0.79 20.38
N GLN A 278 10.90 -0.55 19.88
CA GLN A 278 11.83 -1.62 19.52
C GLN A 278 12.25 -2.46 20.73
N GLN A 279 12.55 -1.81 21.86
CA GLN A 279 12.91 -2.49 23.09
C GLN A 279 11.77 -3.38 23.60
N GLU A 280 10.54 -2.86 23.64
CA GLU A 280 9.37 -3.62 24.11
C GLU A 280 8.94 -4.72 23.13
N LEU A 281 9.14 -4.56 21.82
CA LEU A 281 8.90 -5.62 20.84
C LEU A 281 9.96 -6.74 20.91
N SER A 282 11.19 -6.41 21.32
CA SER A 282 12.27 -7.39 21.47
C SER A 282 12.17 -8.25 22.74
N LYS A 283 11.43 -7.77 23.75
CA LYS A 283 11.10 -8.52 24.97
C LYS A 283 10.00 -9.54 24.74
#